data_AF-A0A6C0ASW8-F1
#
_entry.id   AF-A0A6C0ASW8-F1
#
_cell.length_a   1.000
_cell.length_b   1.000
_cell.length_c   1.000
_cell.angle_alpha   90.00
_cell.angle_beta   90.00
_cell.angle_gamma   90.00
#
_symmetry.space_group_name_H-M   'P 1'
#
loop_
_entity.id
_entity.type
_entity.pdbx_description
1 polymer ?
#
loop_
_entity_poly.entity_id
_entity_poly.type
_entity_poly.pdbx_seq_one_letter_code
_entity_poly.pdbx_strand_id
1 'polypeptide(L)'
;MGYIYKIVNKVTNKIYIGQTIQDLEERWKGHCKQNSNCRYLKAAFKKYGIYNFNIKLICICFDEDLDNYEIEYIEKYNSLVPNGYNLRKGGNGGKHHEQTKIKISETLKNKINRVYSKPQLGKSHTEENKRKISLALKGKKLSEEAKEKRRNSVKKFKVLQFTIEGELINTFNGCLEAANSVNAYKSNISLCCNGKLKSVKNFIWKYEHLV
;
A
#
# COMPACT_ATOMS: atom_id res chain seq x y z
N MET A 1 17.78 15.94 28.65
CA MET A 1 18.11 17.32 28.25
C MET A 1 17.30 17.62 27.01
N GLY A 2 16.51 18.69 27.04
CA GLY A 2 15.54 19.00 26.02
C GLY A 2 15.74 20.39 25.44
N TYR A 3 15.08 20.61 24.30
CA TYR A 3 15.25 21.78 23.46
C TYR A 3 13.88 22.37 23.12
N ILE A 4 13.72 23.67 23.37
CA ILE A 4 12.61 24.45 22.82
C ILE A 4 13.11 25.14 21.56
N TYR A 5 12.34 25.06 20.49
CA TYR A 5 12.68 25.67 19.21
C TYR A 5 11.48 26.40 18.61
N LYS A 6 11.77 27.27 17.66
CA LYS A 6 10.78 27.88 16.78
C LYS A 6 11.01 27.53 15.32
N ILE A 7 9.94 27.37 14.58
CA ILE A 7 9.93 27.35 13.11
C ILE A 7 9.24 28.63 12.65
N VAL A 8 9.96 29.46 11.90
CA VAL A 8 9.45 30.75 11.41
C VAL A 8 9.17 30.64 9.92
N ASN A 9 8.00 31.10 9.49
CA ASN A 9 7.71 31.31 8.07
C ASN A 9 8.16 32.71 7.65
N LYS A 10 9.18 32.80 6.79
CA LYS A 10 9.75 34.07 6.31
C LYS A 10 8.78 34.91 5.47
N VAL A 11 7.74 34.30 4.88
CA VAL A 11 6.76 34.99 4.04
C VAL A 11 5.67 35.67 4.88
N THR A 12 5.26 35.04 5.99
CA THR A 12 4.12 35.51 6.79
C THR A 12 4.50 35.97 8.19
N ASN A 13 5.76 35.78 8.58
CA ASN A 13 6.29 35.95 9.95
C ASN A 13 5.59 35.11 11.03
N LYS A 14 4.71 34.18 10.65
CA LYS A 14 4.04 33.27 11.58
C LYS A 14 5.03 32.26 12.16
N ILE A 15 4.82 31.93 13.43
CA ILE A 15 5.72 31.09 14.22
C ILE A 15 5.02 29.80 14.65
N TYR A 16 5.77 28.71 14.68
CA TYR A 16 5.46 27.49 15.42
C TYR A 16 6.49 27.34 16.54
N ILE A 17 6.04 27.05 17.75
CA ILE A 17 6.88 26.65 18.89
C ILE A 17 6.72 25.15 19.09
N GLY A 18 7.82 24.46 19.35
CA GLY A 18 7.76 23.07 19.76
C GLY A 18 8.93 22.67 20.65
N GLN A 19 8.76 21.56 21.34
CA GLN A 19 9.80 20.93 22.14
C GLN A 19 10.36 19.65 21.48
N THR A 20 11.57 19.26 21.87
CA THR A 20 12.16 17.96 21.54
C THR A 20 13.28 17.57 22.50
N ILE A 21 13.48 16.26 22.72
CA ILE A 21 14.68 15.71 23.39
C ILE A 21 15.68 15.13 22.39
N GLN A 22 15.32 15.14 21.10
CA GLN A 22 16.19 14.72 20.00
C GLN A 22 17.05 15.90 19.55
N ASP A 23 18.03 15.61 18.70
CA ASP A 23 18.76 16.67 18.00
C ASP A 23 17.80 17.54 17.16
N LEU A 24 18.10 18.85 17.07
CA LEU A 24 17.23 19.82 16.43
C LEU A 24 17.11 19.57 14.92
N GLU A 25 18.19 19.15 14.26
CA GLU A 25 18.20 18.82 12.84
C GLU A 25 17.38 17.56 12.57
N GLU A 26 17.49 16.54 13.42
CA GLU A 26 16.65 15.34 13.35
C GLU A 26 15.17 15.67 13.53
N ARG A 27 14.86 16.54 14.50
CA ARG A 27 13.48 16.99 14.72
C ARG A 27 12.94 17.73 13.50
N TRP A 28 13.76 18.57 12.87
CA TRP A 28 13.41 19.25 11.62
C TRP A 28 13.15 18.27 10.47
N LYS A 29 14.04 17.29 10.26
CA LYS A 29 13.83 16.20 9.29
C LYS A 29 12.49 15.50 9.56
N GLY A 30 12.15 15.26 10.82
CA GLY A 30 10.88 14.70 11.25
C GLY A 30 9.66 15.51 10.81
N HIS A 31 9.70 16.84 10.91
CA HIS A 31 8.63 17.72 10.41
C HIS A 31 8.50 17.64 8.88
N CYS A 32 9.62 17.52 8.17
CA CYS A 32 9.68 17.48 6.71
C CYS A 32 9.17 16.14 6.11
N LYS A 33 9.11 15.07 6.89
CA LYS A 33 8.66 13.75 6.41
C LYS A 33 7.22 13.78 5.90
N GLN A 34 6.94 12.99 4.87
CA GLN A 34 5.60 12.89 4.28
C GLN A 34 4.56 12.32 5.25
N ASN A 35 4.96 11.42 6.14
CA ASN A 35 4.10 10.81 7.15
C ASN A 35 4.13 11.55 8.51
N SER A 36 4.60 12.81 8.55
CA SER A 36 4.57 13.59 9.79
C SER A 36 3.12 13.93 10.18
N ASN A 37 2.84 13.87 11.49
CA ASN A 37 1.52 14.21 12.03
C ASN A 37 1.28 15.74 12.15
N CYS A 38 2.20 16.56 11.64
CA CYS A 38 2.17 18.02 11.72
C CYS A 38 1.27 18.63 10.63
N ARG A 39 -0.01 18.23 10.59
CA ARG A 39 -0.96 18.52 9.49
C ARG A 39 -0.99 19.99 9.07
N TYR A 40 -1.14 20.90 10.03
CA TYR A 40 -1.28 22.34 9.74
C TYR A 40 0.04 22.97 9.27
N LEU A 41 1.15 22.62 9.92
CA LEU A 41 2.48 23.09 9.53
C LEU A 41 2.86 22.55 8.13
N LYS A 42 2.53 21.29 7.83
CA LYS A 42 2.74 20.68 6.52
C LYS A 42 1.93 21.36 5.41
N ALA A 43 0.69 21.73 5.70
CA ALA A 43 -0.12 22.52 4.76
C ALA A 43 0.55 23.88 4.47
N ALA A 44 1.13 24.52 5.50
CA ALA A 44 1.90 25.75 5.32
C ALA A 44 3.18 25.54 4.51
N PHE A 45 3.93 24.45 4.74
CA PHE A 45 5.10 24.10 3.92
C PHE A 45 4.72 23.90 2.45
N LYS A 46 3.59 23.24 2.17
CA LYS A 46 3.10 23.06 0.80
C LYS A 46 2.68 24.39 0.17
N LYS A 47 2.06 25.29 0.94
CA LYS A 47 1.55 26.57 0.45
C LYS A 47 2.66 27.59 0.18
N TYR A 48 3.61 27.72 1.10
CA TYR A 48 4.63 28.78 1.04
C TYR A 48 6.02 28.27 0.62
N GLY A 49 6.19 26.96 0.43
CA GLY A 49 7.48 26.35 0.13
C GLY A 49 8.34 26.14 1.38
N ILE A 50 8.88 24.94 1.56
CA ILE A 50 9.63 24.56 2.77
C ILE A 50 10.91 25.38 2.98
N TYR A 51 11.54 25.85 1.90
CA TYR A 51 12.72 26.71 1.92
C TYR A 51 12.46 28.09 2.56
N ASN A 52 11.20 28.51 2.62
CA ASN A 52 10.77 29.72 3.32
C ASN A 52 10.55 29.52 4.82
N PHE A 53 10.88 28.34 5.35
CA PHE A 53 10.84 28.06 6.78
C PHE A 53 12.25 27.85 7.33
N ASN A 54 12.49 28.34 8.54
CA ASN A 54 13.71 28.09 9.27
C ASN A 54 13.42 27.69 10.72
N ILE A 55 14.09 26.63 11.16
CA ILE A 55 14.09 26.19 12.56
C ILE A 55 15.22 26.91 13.32
N LYS A 56 14.94 27.34 14.55
CA LYS A 56 15.92 27.98 15.44
C LYS A 56 15.71 27.48 16.86
N LEU A 57 16.80 27.13 17.54
CA LEU A 57 16.80 26.87 18.98
C LEU A 57 16.44 28.15 19.74
N ILE A 58 15.62 28.01 20.79
CA ILE A 58 15.26 29.09 21.72
C ILE A 58 15.98 28.88 23.04
N CYS A 59 15.77 27.74 23.69
CA CYS A 59 16.40 27.40 24.95
C CYS A 59 16.70 25.91 25.04
N ILE A 60 17.68 25.59 25.89
CA ILE A 60 17.99 24.23 26.34
C ILE A 60 17.53 24.16 27.79
N CYS A 61 16.77 23.13 28.15
CA CYS A 61 16.25 22.95 29.50
C CYS A 61 16.27 21.47 29.90
N PHE A 62 16.06 21.20 31.18
CA PHE A 62 15.82 19.83 31.64
C PHE A 62 14.46 19.33 31.14
N ASP A 63 14.32 18.00 31.06
CA ASP A 63 13.16 17.38 30.40
C ASP A 63 11.85 17.63 31.18
N GLU A 64 11.97 17.84 32.48
CA GLU A 64 10.86 18.12 33.41
C GLU A 64 10.21 19.49 33.16
N ASP A 65 10.98 20.45 32.63
CA ASP A 65 10.51 21.82 32.39
C ASP A 65 10.04 22.07 30.94
N LEU A 66 10.21 21.10 30.04
CA LEU A 66 9.91 21.28 28.61
C LEU A 66 8.48 21.74 28.35
N ASP A 67 7.52 21.12 29.04
CA ASP A 67 6.11 21.43 28.87
C ASP A 67 5.80 22.87 29.33
N ASN A 68 6.41 23.32 30.43
CA ASN A 68 6.25 24.68 30.97
C ASN A 68 6.85 25.73 30.02
N TYR A 69 8.09 25.50 29.56
CA TYR A 69 8.72 26.40 28.60
C TYR A 69 7.99 26.40 27.25
N GLU A 70 7.49 25.27 26.77
CA GLU A 70 6.69 25.24 25.53
C GLU A 70 5.45 26.13 25.66
N ILE A 71 4.71 26.03 26.77
CA ILE A 71 3.55 26.89 27.05
C ILE A 71 3.97 28.37 27.07
N GLU A 72 5.00 28.70 27.86
CA GLU A 72 5.49 30.08 28.00
C GLU A 72 5.88 30.67 26.64
N TYR A 73 6.63 29.93 25.83
CA TYR A 73 7.08 30.42 24.53
C TYR A 73 5.95 30.47 23.49
N ILE A 74 4.95 29.58 23.55
CA ILE A 74 3.75 29.68 22.71
C ILE A 74 3.01 31.00 22.98
N GLU A 75 2.86 31.35 24.25
CA GLU A 75 2.22 32.61 24.67
C GLU A 75 3.09 33.81 24.29
N LYS A 76 4.37 33.80 24.65
CA LYS A 76 5.34 34.87 24.37
C LYS A 76 5.44 35.22 22.89
N TYR A 77 5.39 34.22 22.01
CA TYR A 77 5.45 34.42 20.55
C TYR A 77 4.07 34.53 19.88
N ASN A 78 2.97 34.49 20.64
CA ASN A 78 1.60 34.49 20.13
C ASN A 78 1.44 33.49 18.97
N SER A 79 1.95 32.27 19.15
CA SER A 79 2.13 31.31 18.06
C SER A 79 0.89 30.44 17.81
N LEU A 80 -0.21 30.67 18.54
CA LEU A 80 -1.47 29.96 18.33
C LEU A 80 -2.16 30.40 17.04
N VAL A 81 -2.89 29.49 16.40
CA VAL A 81 -3.82 29.85 15.32
C VAL A 81 -4.86 30.86 15.86
N PRO A 82 -5.15 31.97 15.14
CA PRO A 82 -4.76 32.28 13.76
C PRO A 82 -3.39 32.98 13.57
N ASN A 83 -2.76 33.45 14.64
CA ASN A 83 -1.56 34.28 14.61
C ASN A 83 -0.28 33.50 14.29
N GLY A 84 -0.22 32.22 14.65
CA GLY A 84 0.87 31.30 14.32
C GLY A 84 0.39 29.93 13.84
N TYR A 85 1.17 28.90 14.15
CA TYR A 85 0.98 27.52 13.70
C TYR A 85 0.68 26.51 14.82
N ASN A 86 0.81 26.88 16.10
CA ASN A 86 0.41 26.02 17.21
C ASN A 86 -1.11 25.87 17.25
N LEU A 87 -1.60 24.64 17.30
CA LEU A 87 -3.05 24.35 17.39
C LEU A 87 -3.55 24.27 18.83
N ARG A 88 -2.63 24.20 19.81
CA ARG A 88 -2.91 24.01 21.23
C ARG A 88 -1.92 24.86 22.02
N LYS A 89 -2.29 25.19 23.26
CA LYS A 89 -1.48 26.01 24.20
C LYS A 89 -0.16 25.35 24.64
N GLY A 90 0.11 24.10 24.24
CA GLY A 90 1.29 23.34 24.66
C GLY A 90 0.99 22.40 25.83
N GLY A 91 2.05 21.85 26.42
CA GLY A 91 1.99 21.24 27.76
C GLY A 91 1.48 19.80 27.84
N ASN A 92 1.45 19.08 26.72
CA ASN A 92 0.95 17.71 26.72
C ASN A 92 1.81 16.73 25.95
N GLY A 93 2.88 17.14 25.25
CA GLY A 93 3.78 16.27 24.48
C GLY A 93 3.14 15.22 23.54
N GLY A 94 1.82 15.27 23.31
CA GLY A 94 1.05 14.15 22.77
C GLY A 94 0.86 12.94 23.70
N LYS A 95 1.25 13.00 24.98
CA LYS A 95 1.04 11.95 25.97
C LYS A 95 -0.46 11.85 26.29
N HIS A 96 -1.02 10.65 26.16
CA HIS A 96 -2.38 10.37 26.61
C HIS A 96 -2.42 10.34 28.13
N HIS A 97 -3.49 10.89 28.71
CA HIS A 97 -3.82 10.66 30.12
C HIS A 97 -3.97 9.16 30.39
N GLU A 98 -3.64 8.70 31.60
CA GLU A 98 -3.62 7.27 31.93
C GLU A 98 -4.97 6.60 31.67
N GLN A 99 -6.07 7.26 32.04
CA GLN A 99 -7.43 6.77 31.73
C GLN A 99 -7.68 6.64 30.22
N THR A 100 -7.12 7.53 29.40
CA THR A 100 -7.24 7.44 27.94
C THR A 100 -6.44 6.27 27.39
N LYS A 101 -5.24 5.99 27.93
CA LYS A 101 -4.46 4.81 27.55
C LYS A 101 -5.20 3.52 27.86
N ILE A 102 -5.82 3.42 29.04
CA ILE A 102 -6.62 2.26 29.45
C ILE A 102 -7.78 2.03 28.46
N LYS A 103 -8.58 3.07 28.16
CA LYS A 103 -9.69 2.97 27.20
C LYS A 103 -9.25 2.52 25.80
N ILE A 104 -8.12 3.04 25.31
CA ILE A 104 -7.55 2.63 24.02
C ILE A 104 -7.14 1.15 24.06
N SER A 105 -6.46 0.73 25.13
CA SER A 105 -6.01 -0.67 25.34
C SER A 105 -7.20 -1.65 25.34
N GLU A 106 -8.25 -1.36 26.10
CA GLU A 106 -9.47 -2.19 26.17
C GLU A 106 -10.15 -2.31 24.80
N THR A 107 -10.28 -1.19 24.08
CA THR A 107 -10.90 -1.16 22.75
C THR A 107 -10.11 -2.00 21.74
N LEU A 108 -8.78 -1.95 21.78
CA LEU A 108 -7.91 -2.70 20.85
C LEU A 108 -7.91 -4.20 21.14
N LYS A 109 -7.92 -4.62 22.41
CA LYS A 109 -8.06 -6.04 22.81
C LYS A 109 -9.34 -6.65 22.23
N ASN A 110 -10.45 -5.91 22.27
CA ASN A 110 -11.74 -6.36 21.71
C ASN A 110 -11.73 -6.48 20.17
N LYS A 111 -10.91 -5.67 19.47
CA LYS A 111 -10.74 -5.77 18.00
C LYS A 111 -9.88 -6.94 17.57
N ILE A 112 -8.83 -7.30 18.32
CA ILE A 112 -7.98 -8.46 18.02
C ILE A 112 -8.80 -9.75 17.99
N ASN A 113 -9.75 -9.90 18.93
CA ASN A 113 -10.70 -11.02 18.92
C ASN A 113 -11.58 -11.09 17.66
N ARG A 114 -11.86 -9.95 16.98
CA ARG A 114 -12.61 -9.92 15.72
C ARG A 114 -11.75 -10.21 14.48
N VAL A 115 -10.47 -9.84 14.48
CA VAL A 115 -9.58 -10.02 13.31
C VAL A 115 -9.12 -11.47 13.17
N TYR A 116 -8.92 -12.19 14.29
CA TYR A 116 -8.57 -13.62 14.28
C TYR A 116 -9.78 -14.56 14.24
N SER A 117 -10.98 -14.06 14.56
CA SER A 117 -12.21 -14.78 14.26
C SER A 117 -12.56 -14.56 12.79
N LYS A 118 -12.03 -15.43 11.91
CA LYS A 118 -12.66 -15.68 10.60
C LYS A 118 -13.65 -16.83 10.82
N PRO A 119 -14.88 -16.58 11.29
CA PRO A 119 -15.80 -17.64 11.74
C PRO A 119 -16.21 -18.61 10.63
N GLN A 120 -15.91 -18.30 9.37
CA GLN A 120 -16.18 -19.13 8.19
C GLN A 120 -14.94 -19.82 7.63
N LEU A 121 -13.73 -19.51 8.12
CA LEU A 121 -12.51 -20.16 7.64
C LEU A 121 -12.51 -21.64 8.09
N GLY A 122 -12.36 -22.56 7.13
CA GLY A 122 -12.38 -24.01 7.39
C GLY A 122 -13.78 -24.62 7.50
N LYS A 123 -14.86 -23.84 7.37
CA LYS A 123 -16.22 -24.38 7.33
C LYS A 123 -16.66 -24.67 5.89
N SER A 124 -16.95 -25.93 5.61
CA SER A 124 -17.61 -26.33 4.37
C SER A 124 -19.07 -25.86 4.35
N HIS A 125 -19.58 -25.51 3.16
CA HIS A 125 -21.00 -25.24 2.99
C HIS A 125 -21.84 -26.50 3.28
N THR A 126 -22.99 -26.30 3.91
CA THR A 126 -24.02 -27.34 4.06
C THR A 126 -24.57 -27.74 2.69
N GLU A 127 -25.11 -28.95 2.59
CA GLU A 127 -25.74 -29.44 1.35
C GLU A 127 -26.91 -28.54 0.89
N GLU A 128 -27.68 -28.02 1.85
CA GLU A 128 -28.75 -27.06 1.56
C GLU A 128 -28.20 -25.77 0.92
N ASN A 129 -27.09 -25.24 1.44
CA ASN A 129 -26.46 -24.04 0.89
C ASN A 129 -25.84 -24.30 -0.49
N LYS A 130 -25.19 -25.45 -0.68
CA LYS A 130 -24.71 -25.87 -2.01
C LYS A 130 -25.86 -25.96 -3.01
N ARG A 131 -27.01 -26.51 -2.60
CA ARG A 131 -28.21 -26.60 -3.43
C ARG A 131 -28.77 -25.21 -3.79
N LYS A 132 -28.86 -24.29 -2.84
CA LYS A 132 -29.29 -22.90 -3.09
C LYS A 132 -28.38 -22.19 -4.09
N ILE A 133 -27.06 -22.32 -3.93
CA ILE A 133 -26.08 -21.76 -4.87
C ILE A 133 -26.24 -22.37 -6.26
N SER A 134 -26.36 -23.69 -6.35
CA SER A 134 -26.56 -24.40 -7.62
C SER A 134 -27.83 -23.92 -8.34
N LEU A 135 -28.96 -23.86 -7.65
CA LEU A 135 -30.23 -23.35 -8.21
C LEU A 135 -30.11 -21.91 -8.70
N ALA A 136 -29.44 -21.04 -7.94
CA ALA A 136 -29.27 -19.64 -8.31
C ALA A 136 -28.37 -19.41 -9.54
N LEU A 137 -27.46 -20.35 -9.83
CA LEU A 137 -26.53 -20.28 -10.96
C LEU A 137 -27.01 -21.06 -12.19
N LYS A 138 -27.91 -22.04 -12.01
CA LYS A 138 -28.39 -22.90 -13.08
C LYS A 138 -29.03 -22.06 -14.20
N GLY A 139 -28.52 -22.22 -15.42
CA GLY A 139 -29.03 -21.53 -16.62
C GLY A 139 -28.54 -20.10 -16.82
N LYS A 140 -27.80 -19.50 -15.88
CA LYS A 140 -27.21 -18.17 -16.08
C LYS A 140 -26.05 -18.23 -17.05
N LYS A 141 -26.19 -17.56 -18.20
CA LYS A 141 -25.10 -17.36 -19.16
C LYS A 141 -24.22 -16.19 -18.70
N LEU A 142 -22.91 -16.29 -18.98
CA LEU A 142 -22.01 -15.15 -18.82
C LEU A 142 -22.45 -14.01 -19.74
N SER A 143 -22.32 -12.77 -19.26
CA SER A 143 -22.55 -11.58 -20.09
C SER A 143 -21.58 -11.54 -21.27
N GLU A 144 -21.98 -10.91 -22.36
CA GLU A 144 -21.09 -10.71 -23.52
C GLU A 144 -19.83 -9.93 -23.14
N GLU A 145 -19.94 -8.96 -22.23
CA GLU A 145 -18.79 -8.22 -21.70
C GLU A 145 -17.79 -9.13 -20.96
N ALA A 146 -18.29 -10.07 -20.14
CA ALA A 146 -17.43 -11.01 -19.43
C ALA A 146 -16.77 -12.02 -20.39
N LYS A 147 -17.48 -12.44 -21.45
CA LYS A 147 -16.90 -13.26 -22.52
C LYS A 147 -15.81 -12.51 -23.27
N GLU A 148 -16.03 -11.24 -23.58
CA GLU A 148 -15.08 -10.40 -24.30
C GLU A 148 -13.80 -10.14 -23.50
N LYS A 149 -13.92 -9.79 -22.22
CA LYS A 149 -12.77 -9.69 -21.30
C LYS A 149 -11.98 -10.99 -21.23
N ARG A 150 -12.65 -12.14 -21.23
CA ARG A 150 -12.01 -13.45 -21.26
C ARG A 150 -11.30 -13.72 -22.59
N ARG A 151 -11.88 -13.33 -23.73
CA ARG A 151 -11.23 -13.44 -25.05
C ARG A 151 -9.96 -12.61 -25.10
N ASN A 152 -10.02 -11.37 -24.63
CA ASN A 152 -8.90 -10.42 -24.68
C ASN A 152 -7.80 -10.68 -23.66
N SER A 153 -8.08 -11.43 -22.58
CA SER A 153 -7.07 -11.82 -21.60
C SER A 153 -6.25 -13.05 -21.97
N VAL A 154 -6.63 -13.77 -23.04
CA VAL A 154 -5.81 -14.87 -23.56
C VAL A 154 -4.60 -14.28 -24.26
N LYS A 155 -3.40 -14.52 -23.71
CA LYS A 155 -2.14 -14.17 -24.37
C LYS A 155 -2.14 -14.77 -25.78
N LYS A 156 -1.91 -13.93 -26.79
CA LYS A 156 -1.75 -14.40 -28.16
C LYS A 156 -0.39 -15.07 -28.30
N PHE A 157 -0.38 -16.26 -28.87
CA PHE A 157 0.83 -17.01 -29.13
C PHE A 157 0.68 -17.80 -30.42
N LYS A 158 1.80 -18.07 -31.07
CA LYS A 158 1.93 -19.11 -32.09
C LYS A 158 2.59 -20.34 -31.48
N VAL A 159 2.38 -21.47 -32.12
CA VAL A 159 2.98 -22.76 -31.76
C VAL A 159 3.93 -23.16 -32.88
N LEU A 160 5.21 -23.26 -32.55
CA LEU A 160 6.28 -23.62 -33.46
C LEU A 160 6.53 -25.13 -33.38
N GLN A 161 6.67 -25.79 -34.53
CA GLN A 161 7.03 -27.21 -34.65
C GLN A 161 8.46 -27.34 -35.15
N PHE A 162 9.30 -28.08 -34.43
CA PHE A 162 10.67 -28.37 -34.81
C PHE A 162 10.90 -29.86 -34.99
N THR A 163 11.86 -30.22 -35.86
CA THR A 163 12.47 -31.55 -35.87
C THR A 163 13.16 -31.82 -34.52
N ILE A 164 13.55 -33.07 -34.26
CA ILE A 164 14.31 -33.41 -33.05
C ILE A 164 15.70 -32.75 -33.09
N GLU A 165 16.21 -32.51 -34.29
CA GLU A 165 17.48 -31.86 -34.60
C GLU A 165 17.40 -30.32 -34.42
N GLY A 166 16.20 -29.78 -34.24
CA GLY A 166 15.97 -28.37 -33.92
C GLY A 166 15.68 -27.47 -35.12
N GLU A 167 15.38 -28.02 -36.29
CA GLU A 167 15.00 -27.26 -37.47
C GLU A 167 13.51 -26.93 -37.44
N LEU A 168 13.16 -25.66 -37.72
CA LEU A 168 11.76 -25.22 -37.73
C LEU A 168 11.05 -25.76 -38.97
N ILE A 169 9.93 -26.43 -38.77
CA ILE A 169 9.12 -27.03 -39.84
C ILE A 169 7.87 -26.20 -40.11
N ASN A 170 7.10 -25.90 -39.07
CA ASN A 170 5.79 -25.27 -39.19
C ASN A 170 5.51 -24.29 -38.06
N THR A 171 4.55 -23.40 -38.29
CA THR A 171 4.03 -22.44 -37.31
C THR A 171 2.51 -22.43 -37.35
N PHE A 172 1.88 -22.55 -36.18
CA PHE A 172 0.42 -22.64 -36.02
C PHE A 172 -0.12 -21.52 -35.13
N ASN A 173 -1.39 -21.16 -35.28
CA ASN A 173 -2.03 -20.10 -34.48
C ASN A 173 -2.54 -20.59 -33.11
N GLY A 174 -2.36 -21.88 -32.80
CA GLY A 174 -2.70 -22.42 -31.49
C GLY A 174 -2.42 -23.92 -31.36
N CYS A 175 -2.48 -24.41 -30.12
CA CYS A 175 -2.15 -25.81 -29.84
C CYS A 175 -3.12 -26.82 -30.46
N LEU A 176 -4.37 -26.42 -30.75
CA LEU A 176 -5.35 -27.33 -31.36
C LEU A 176 -5.00 -27.61 -32.82
N GLU A 177 -4.67 -26.56 -33.58
CA GLU A 177 -4.24 -26.65 -34.97
C GLU A 177 -2.96 -27.48 -35.09
N ALA A 178 -1.96 -27.18 -34.26
CA ALA A 178 -0.73 -27.96 -34.15
C ALA A 178 -1.01 -29.44 -33.82
N ALA A 179 -1.91 -29.72 -32.88
CA ALA A 179 -2.22 -31.09 -32.47
C ALA A 179 -2.91 -31.89 -33.59
N ASN A 180 -3.83 -31.26 -34.34
CA ASN A 180 -4.52 -31.89 -35.46
C ASN A 180 -3.56 -32.25 -36.59
N SER A 181 -2.54 -31.41 -36.85
CA SER A 181 -1.54 -31.66 -37.91
C SER A 181 -0.76 -32.97 -37.73
N VAL A 182 -0.61 -33.45 -36.49
CA VAL A 182 0.13 -34.67 -36.14
C VAL A 182 -0.74 -35.74 -35.47
N ASN A 183 -2.07 -35.57 -35.52
CA ASN A 183 -3.04 -36.45 -34.87
C ASN A 183 -2.69 -36.73 -33.39
N ALA A 184 -2.53 -35.66 -32.61
CA ALA A 184 -2.23 -35.68 -31.19
C ALA A 184 -3.33 -34.96 -30.38
N TYR A 185 -3.28 -35.11 -29.05
CA TYR A 185 -4.13 -34.32 -28.16
C TYR A 185 -3.55 -32.91 -27.97
N LYS A 186 -4.42 -31.89 -28.00
CA LYS A 186 -4.06 -30.48 -27.73
C LYS A 186 -3.33 -30.28 -26.40
N SER A 187 -3.69 -31.07 -25.39
CA SER A 187 -3.03 -31.06 -24.08
C SER A 187 -1.55 -31.45 -24.20
N ASN A 188 -1.21 -32.44 -25.04
CA ASN A 188 0.17 -32.90 -25.22
C ASN A 188 1.04 -31.80 -25.85
N ILE A 189 0.54 -31.11 -26.89
CA ILE A 189 1.25 -29.98 -27.50
C ILE A 189 1.50 -28.88 -26.46
N SER A 190 0.47 -28.53 -25.67
CA SER A 190 0.62 -27.54 -24.61
C SER A 190 1.60 -27.97 -23.52
N LEU A 191 1.63 -29.25 -23.14
CA LEU A 191 2.60 -29.77 -22.17
C LEU A 191 4.02 -29.71 -22.74
N CYS A 192 4.19 -30.01 -24.03
CA CYS A 192 5.48 -29.93 -24.70
C CYS A 192 6.00 -28.49 -24.79
N CYS A 193 5.15 -27.54 -25.21
CA CYS A 193 5.51 -26.11 -25.24
C CYS A 193 5.88 -25.55 -23.86
N ASN A 194 5.33 -26.12 -22.79
CA ASN A 194 5.65 -25.77 -21.40
C ASN A 194 6.85 -26.55 -20.83
N GLY A 195 7.53 -27.37 -21.64
CA GLY A 195 8.69 -28.16 -21.22
C GLY A 195 8.37 -29.38 -20.35
N LYS A 196 7.09 -29.73 -20.15
CA LYS A 196 6.68 -30.91 -19.37
C LYS A 196 6.80 -32.21 -20.16
N LEU A 197 6.73 -32.14 -21.49
CA LEU A 197 7.05 -33.22 -22.40
C LEU A 197 8.21 -32.81 -23.30
N LYS A 198 9.18 -33.70 -23.49
CA LYS A 198 10.36 -33.44 -24.34
C LYS A 198 9.99 -33.30 -25.81
N SER A 199 9.09 -34.16 -26.29
CA SER A 199 8.57 -34.15 -27.65
C SER A 199 7.16 -34.74 -27.70
N VAL A 200 6.44 -34.48 -28.79
CA VAL A 200 5.14 -35.09 -29.08
C VAL A 200 5.15 -35.48 -30.55
N LYS A 201 4.85 -36.76 -30.83
CA LYS A 201 4.85 -37.33 -32.18
C LYS A 201 6.19 -37.12 -32.91
N ASN A 202 7.31 -37.26 -32.19
CA ASN A 202 8.68 -37.04 -32.69
C ASN A 202 8.98 -35.61 -33.15
N PHE A 203 8.26 -34.61 -32.63
CA PHE A 203 8.57 -33.20 -32.84
C PHE A 203 8.72 -32.45 -31.52
N ILE A 204 9.54 -31.40 -31.52
CA ILE A 204 9.67 -30.46 -30.41
C ILE A 204 8.70 -29.29 -30.68
N TRP A 205 7.97 -28.86 -29.66
CA TRP A 205 6.97 -27.81 -29.77
C TRP A 205 7.30 -26.65 -28.82
N LYS A 206 7.22 -25.41 -29.30
CA LYS A 206 7.48 -24.22 -28.48
C LYS A 206 6.44 -23.12 -28.72
N TYR A 207 6.21 -22.29 -27.71
CA TYR A 207 5.42 -21.07 -27.87
C TYR A 207 6.26 -19.93 -28.42
N GLU A 208 5.69 -19.19 -29.36
CA GLU A 208 6.13 -17.84 -29.73
C GLU A 208 5.07 -16.87 -29.23
N HIS A 209 5.40 -16.03 -28.25
CA HIS A 209 4.47 -15.04 -27.74
C HIS A 209 4.42 -13.83 -28.69
N LEU A 210 3.22 -13.46 -29.11
CA LEU A 210 3.01 -12.26 -29.91
C LEU A 210 2.89 -11.07 -28.97
N VAL A 211 3.60 -9.98 -29.28
CA VAL A 211 3.52 -8.69 -28.56
C VAL A 211 2.19 -8.02 -28.86
#